data_AF-A0A210VQZ4-F1
#
_entry.id   AF-A0A210VQZ4-F1
#
_cell.length_a   1.000
_cell.length_b   1.000
_cell.length_c   1.000
_cell.angle_alpha   90.00
_cell.angle_beta   90.00
_cell.angle_gamma   90.00
#
_symmetry.space_group_name_H-M   'P 1'
#
loop_
_entity.id
_entity.type
_entity.pdbx_description
1 polymer ?
#
loop_
_entity_poly.entity_id
_entity_poly.type
_entity_poly.pdbx_seq_one_letter_code
_entity_poly.pdbx_strand_id
1 'polypeptide(L)'
;MANLEDALVDRCLKRARDYGGVPFTKQRLASRCFSDISMHGPEANTSVRLKGTRGLGLKKQRRLFPSGPLGVVRYAESGVLEVEFPSVELLTALGGRHTARRALAAFFTGPSKAFPDKMPVAVALQFAQQHLRVDLDPEVVELAHQNTTDEPFGNGSHLIQQLLEIEDVAVARRWRTLDMDKWRAAGLTWPLIRPPRLRPAPPKAPGVVYRVSERHARLLRHFDQADDAGKLFIEQSAVLAAAPRPQPAPHQ
;
A
#
# COMPACT_ATOMS: atom_id res chain seq x y z
N MET A 1 -11.86 -18.69 -12.28
CA MET A 1 -13.06 -18.13 -11.60
C MET A 1 -12.97 -16.62 -11.35
N ALA A 2 -11.86 -15.93 -11.66
CA ALA A 2 -11.90 -14.49 -11.91
C ALA A 2 -12.77 -14.22 -13.16
N ASN A 3 -13.86 -13.47 -13.04
CA ASN A 3 -14.53 -12.67 -14.10
C ASN A 3 -16.02 -12.36 -13.85
N LEU A 4 -16.69 -13.01 -12.89
CA LEU A 4 -18.12 -12.76 -12.67
C LEU A 4 -18.37 -11.61 -11.69
N GLU A 5 -17.60 -11.54 -10.61
CA GLU A 5 -17.63 -10.43 -9.67
C GLU A 5 -17.13 -9.12 -10.29
N ASP A 6 -16.00 -9.15 -11.00
CA ASP A 6 -15.49 -7.96 -11.68
C ASP A 6 -16.48 -7.43 -12.74
N ALA A 7 -17.13 -8.32 -13.51
CA ALA A 7 -18.17 -7.92 -14.46
C ALA A 7 -19.43 -7.35 -13.77
N LEU A 8 -19.75 -7.78 -12.55
CA LEU A 8 -20.81 -7.18 -11.74
C LEU A 8 -20.41 -5.80 -11.23
N VAL A 9 -19.19 -5.66 -10.71
CA VAL A 9 -18.63 -4.37 -10.28
C VAL A 9 -18.65 -3.38 -11.43
N ASP A 10 -18.15 -3.76 -12.61
CA ASP A 10 -18.14 -2.88 -13.79
C ASP A 10 -19.55 -2.46 -14.23
N ARG A 11 -20.53 -3.37 -14.17
CA ARG A 11 -21.93 -3.03 -14.45
C ARG A 11 -22.50 -2.03 -13.44
N CYS A 12 -22.19 -2.19 -12.16
CA CYS A 12 -22.55 -1.22 -11.12
C CYS A 12 -21.89 0.13 -11.36
N LEU A 13 -20.60 0.14 -11.69
CA LEU A 13 -19.82 1.37 -11.92
C LEU A 13 -20.28 2.13 -13.17
N LYS A 14 -20.77 1.45 -14.22
CA LYS A 14 -21.40 2.12 -15.37
C LYS A 14 -22.62 2.97 -15.00
N ARG A 15 -23.25 2.70 -13.85
CA ARG A 15 -24.39 3.47 -13.31
C ARG A 15 -23.97 4.54 -12.32
N ALA A 16 -22.72 4.51 -11.86
CA ALA A 16 -22.12 5.51 -11.00
C ALA A 16 -21.39 6.54 -11.84
N ARG A 17 -21.64 7.81 -11.58
CA ARG A 17 -21.14 8.93 -12.36
C ARG A 17 -20.43 9.93 -11.47
N ASP A 18 -19.46 10.61 -12.04
CA ASP A 18 -18.86 11.80 -11.44
C ASP A 18 -19.80 13.02 -11.56
N TYR A 19 -19.37 14.17 -11.03
CA TYR A 19 -20.11 15.42 -11.13
C TYR A 19 -20.32 15.89 -12.59
N GLY A 20 -19.42 15.51 -13.50
CA GLY A 20 -19.54 15.77 -14.93
C GLY A 20 -20.47 14.80 -15.67
N GLY A 21 -21.07 13.83 -14.97
CA GLY A 21 -21.99 12.85 -15.56
C GLY A 21 -21.29 11.70 -16.29
N VAL A 22 -19.96 11.61 -16.22
CA VAL A 22 -19.19 10.54 -16.85
C VAL A 22 -19.21 9.30 -15.94
N PRO A 23 -19.52 8.11 -16.48
CA PRO A 23 -19.46 6.89 -15.69
C PRO A 23 -18.07 6.60 -15.12
N PHE A 24 -18.05 6.06 -13.91
CA PHE A 24 -16.81 5.60 -13.29
C PHE A 24 -16.34 4.28 -13.91
N THR A 25 -15.02 4.14 -14.01
CA THR A 25 -14.34 2.85 -14.11
C THR A 25 -13.79 2.48 -12.74
N LYS A 26 -13.46 1.20 -12.52
CA LYS A 26 -12.82 0.73 -11.28
C LYS A 26 -11.57 1.55 -10.96
N GLN A 27 -10.73 1.77 -11.97
CA GLN A 27 -9.51 2.58 -11.84
C GLN A 27 -9.80 4.04 -11.52
N ARG A 28 -10.72 4.71 -12.24
CA ARG A 28 -11.03 6.12 -11.98
C ARG A 28 -11.60 6.34 -10.58
N LEU A 29 -12.48 5.46 -10.13
CA LEU A 29 -13.04 5.55 -8.79
C LEU A 29 -11.98 5.25 -7.72
N ALA A 30 -11.14 4.23 -7.91
CA ALA A 30 -10.04 3.94 -7.00
C ALA A 30 -9.04 5.10 -6.90
N SER A 31 -8.67 5.71 -8.03
CA SER A 31 -7.81 6.92 -8.05
C SER A 31 -8.47 8.09 -7.32
N ARG A 32 -9.79 8.26 -7.47
CA ARG A 32 -10.53 9.29 -6.72
C ARG A 32 -10.50 9.03 -5.22
N CYS A 33 -10.81 7.81 -4.78
CA CYS A 33 -10.74 7.45 -3.36
C CYS A 33 -9.32 7.61 -2.81
N PHE A 34 -8.29 7.23 -3.58
CA PHE A 34 -6.89 7.45 -3.19
C PHE A 34 -6.62 8.94 -2.96
N SER A 35 -7.03 9.79 -3.91
CA SER A 35 -6.88 11.24 -3.79
C SER A 35 -7.61 11.77 -2.56
N ASP A 36 -8.88 11.40 -2.35
CA ASP A 36 -9.68 11.88 -1.22
C ASP A 36 -9.02 11.46 0.13
N ILE A 37 -8.54 10.22 0.24
CA ILE A 37 -7.81 9.74 1.44
C ILE A 37 -6.51 10.50 1.62
N SER A 38 -5.71 10.67 0.56
CA SER A 38 -4.42 11.38 0.67
C SER A 38 -4.58 12.85 1.10
N MET A 39 -5.75 13.45 0.88
CA MET A 39 -6.04 14.84 1.23
C MET A 39 -6.74 14.99 2.58
N HIS A 40 -7.65 14.06 2.92
CA HIS A 40 -8.55 14.18 4.08
C HIS A 40 -8.36 13.10 5.14
N GLY A 41 -7.50 12.12 4.88
CA GLY A 41 -7.11 11.10 5.84
C GLY A 41 -8.13 9.97 6.02
N PRO A 42 -8.18 9.34 7.21
CA PRO A 42 -8.99 8.15 7.45
C PRO A 42 -10.51 8.39 7.38
N GLU A 43 -10.95 9.62 7.65
CA GLU A 43 -12.37 10.02 7.61
C GLU A 43 -12.82 10.54 6.23
N ALA A 44 -11.97 10.39 5.21
CA ALA A 44 -12.28 10.82 3.85
C ALA A 44 -13.53 10.12 3.31
N ASN A 45 -14.36 10.87 2.59
CA ASN A 45 -15.53 10.36 1.89
C ASN A 45 -15.44 10.65 0.39
N THR A 46 -15.91 9.71 -0.43
CA THR A 46 -16.01 9.86 -1.88
C THR A 46 -17.48 9.90 -2.28
N SER A 47 -17.91 11.01 -2.87
CA SER A 47 -19.26 11.19 -3.40
C SER A 47 -19.40 10.56 -4.79
N VAL A 48 -20.50 9.85 -5.00
CA VAL A 48 -20.85 9.20 -6.26
C VAL A 48 -22.30 9.46 -6.61
N ARG A 49 -22.57 9.86 -7.86
CA ARG A 49 -23.93 10.03 -8.39
C ARG A 49 -24.41 8.75 -9.05
N LEU A 50 -25.46 8.13 -8.52
CA LEU A 50 -26.04 6.91 -9.07
C LEU A 50 -27.23 7.23 -9.96
N LYS A 51 -27.21 6.71 -11.19
CA LYS A 51 -28.34 6.80 -12.13
C LYS A 51 -29.48 5.86 -11.71
N GLY A 52 -30.64 6.44 -11.45
CA GLY A 52 -31.92 5.75 -11.26
C GLY A 52 -32.71 6.24 -10.06
N THR A 53 -33.94 6.69 -10.30
CA THR A 53 -34.95 6.94 -9.27
C THR A 53 -35.72 5.67 -8.92
N ARG A 54 -35.98 5.50 -7.61
CA ARG A 54 -37.33 5.24 -7.13
C ARG A 54 -37.52 5.98 -5.81
N GLY A 55 -38.31 7.05 -5.88
CA GLY A 55 -39.32 7.48 -4.89
C GLY A 55 -38.94 7.72 -3.43
N LEU A 56 -39.77 8.51 -2.78
CA LEU A 56 -39.92 8.57 -1.32
C LEU A 56 -39.87 7.15 -0.72
N GLY A 57 -38.98 6.92 0.26
CA GLY A 57 -38.77 5.60 0.87
C GLY A 57 -37.37 4.98 0.68
N LEU A 58 -36.41 5.72 0.14
CA LEU A 58 -35.01 5.26 0.06
C LEU A 58 -34.43 5.02 1.45
N LYS A 59 -33.82 3.84 1.64
CA LYS A 59 -32.99 3.56 2.82
C LYS A 59 -31.91 4.66 2.91
N LYS A 60 -31.64 5.14 4.13
CA LYS A 60 -30.60 6.15 4.41
C LYS A 60 -29.21 5.76 3.88
N GLN A 61 -28.99 4.47 3.61
CA GLN A 61 -27.73 3.93 3.14
C GLN A 61 -27.91 3.02 1.92
N ARG A 62 -26.89 2.97 1.08
CA ARG A 62 -26.86 2.17 -0.15
C ARG A 62 -25.45 1.67 -0.48
N ARG A 63 -25.34 0.44 -0.97
CA ARG A 63 -24.08 -0.09 -1.52
C ARG A 63 -23.95 0.27 -2.99
N LEU A 64 -22.74 0.56 -3.43
CA LEU A 64 -22.42 0.79 -4.84
C LEU A 64 -22.40 -0.52 -5.66
N PHE A 65 -21.78 -1.55 -5.08
CA PHE A 65 -21.70 -2.92 -5.60
C PHE A 65 -21.78 -3.92 -4.43
N PRO A 66 -22.08 -5.22 -4.66
CA PRO A 66 -22.42 -6.16 -3.58
C PRO A 66 -21.37 -6.26 -2.46
N SER A 67 -20.08 -6.32 -2.81
CA SER A 67 -18.97 -6.40 -1.85
C SER A 67 -18.47 -5.04 -1.33
N GLY A 68 -19.03 -3.93 -1.82
CA GLY A 68 -18.60 -2.57 -1.47
C GLY A 68 -19.27 -2.07 -0.19
N PRO A 69 -18.70 -1.06 0.48
CA PRO A 69 -19.25 -0.54 1.73
C PRO A 69 -20.64 0.09 1.57
N LEU A 70 -21.33 0.29 2.71
CA LEU A 70 -22.55 1.07 2.74
C LEU A 70 -22.20 2.56 2.70
N GLY A 71 -22.67 3.25 1.66
CA GLY A 71 -22.62 4.70 1.59
C GLY A 71 -23.89 5.34 2.14
N VAL A 72 -23.79 6.58 2.56
CA VAL A 72 -24.90 7.39 3.07
C VAL A 72 -25.50 8.20 1.92
N VAL A 73 -26.81 8.12 1.77
CA VAL A 73 -27.55 8.96 0.82
C VAL A 73 -27.55 10.39 1.35
N ARG A 74 -26.90 11.30 0.61
CA ARG A 74 -26.86 12.73 0.95
C ARG A 74 -28.07 13.46 0.40
N TYR A 75 -28.38 13.21 -0.86
CA TYR A 75 -29.43 13.92 -1.56
C TYR A 75 -30.00 13.06 -2.70
N ALA A 76 -31.28 13.26 -3.00
CA ALA A 76 -32.00 12.56 -4.05
C ALA A 76 -32.77 13.56 -4.90
N GLU A 77 -32.57 13.47 -6.22
CA GLU A 77 -33.20 14.31 -7.23
C GLU A 77 -33.86 13.42 -8.30
N SER A 78 -34.66 14.01 -9.18
CA SER A 78 -35.31 13.22 -10.25
C SER A 78 -34.27 12.54 -11.15
N GLY A 79 -34.20 11.21 -11.06
CA GLY A 79 -33.30 10.35 -11.82
C GLY A 79 -31.91 10.13 -11.23
N VAL A 80 -31.53 10.83 -10.15
CA VAL A 80 -30.16 10.81 -9.60
C VAL A 80 -30.15 10.70 -8.07
N LEU A 81 -29.25 9.89 -7.55
CA LEU A 81 -28.99 9.75 -6.12
C LEU A 81 -27.53 10.06 -5.83
N GLU A 82 -27.26 11.03 -4.95
CA GLU A 82 -25.91 11.30 -4.46
C GLU A 82 -25.66 10.50 -3.18
N VAL A 83 -24.63 9.66 -3.24
CA VAL A 83 -24.25 8.77 -2.14
C VAL A 83 -22.79 9.00 -1.81
N GLU A 84 -22.50 9.23 -0.54
CA GLU A 84 -21.14 9.34 -0.01
C GLU A 84 -20.70 8.02 0.60
N PHE A 85 -19.51 7.56 0.25
CA PHE A 85 -18.92 6.34 0.77
C PHE A 85 -17.65 6.65 1.55
N PRO A 86 -17.38 5.93 2.66
CA PRO A 86 -16.08 5.98 3.32
C PRO A 86 -14.99 5.58 2.33
N SER A 87 -14.07 6.50 2.02
CA SER A 87 -13.11 6.32 0.92
C SER A 87 -12.15 5.16 1.18
N VAL A 88 -11.73 4.96 2.44
CA VAL A 88 -10.83 3.86 2.84
C VAL A 88 -11.47 2.50 2.58
N GLU A 89 -12.72 2.32 3.01
CA GLU A 89 -13.46 1.06 2.82
C GLU A 89 -13.75 0.83 1.33
N LEU A 90 -14.12 1.89 0.61
CA LEU A 90 -14.44 1.80 -0.82
C LEU A 90 -13.18 1.46 -1.63
N LEU A 91 -12.05 2.11 -1.34
CA LEU A 91 -10.77 1.81 -1.98
C LEU A 91 -10.29 0.39 -1.63
N THR A 92 -10.51 -0.06 -0.39
CA THR A 92 -10.19 -1.43 0.00
C THR A 92 -11.00 -2.45 -0.82
N ALA A 93 -12.29 -2.18 -1.04
CA ALA A 93 -13.15 -3.04 -1.85
C ALA A 93 -12.80 -3.01 -3.36
N LEU A 94 -12.28 -1.89 -3.87
CA LEU A 94 -11.91 -1.72 -5.29
C LEU A 94 -10.50 -2.21 -5.62
N GLY A 95 -9.51 -1.86 -4.79
CA GLY A 95 -8.08 -2.01 -5.06
C GLY A 95 -7.32 -2.78 -3.98
N GLY A 96 -8.01 -3.32 -2.98
CA GLY A 96 -7.43 -4.08 -1.88
C GLY A 96 -6.83 -3.21 -0.76
N ARG A 97 -6.57 -3.85 0.38
CA ARG A 97 -6.05 -3.19 1.59
C ARG A 97 -4.70 -2.51 1.38
N HIS A 98 -3.82 -3.12 0.59
CA HIS A 98 -2.50 -2.54 0.28
C HIS A 98 -2.64 -1.14 -0.34
N THR A 99 -3.55 -0.97 -1.30
CA THR A 99 -3.78 0.32 -1.98
C THR A 99 -4.36 1.36 -1.03
N ALA A 100 -5.27 0.95 -0.14
CA ALA A 100 -5.84 1.84 0.88
C ALA A 100 -4.79 2.28 1.91
N ARG A 101 -3.95 1.36 2.41
CA ARG A 101 -2.84 1.69 3.32
C ARG A 101 -1.84 2.63 2.67
N ARG A 102 -1.53 2.45 1.38
CA ARG A 102 -0.67 3.38 0.64
C ARG A 102 -1.28 4.78 0.54
N ALA A 103 -2.60 4.90 0.38
CA ALA A 103 -3.28 6.19 0.37
C ALA A 103 -3.23 6.89 1.74
N LEU A 104 -3.43 6.12 2.83
CA LEU A 104 -3.30 6.62 4.20
C LEU A 104 -1.87 7.04 4.52
N ALA A 105 -0.87 6.25 4.13
CA ALA A 105 0.53 6.63 4.28
C ALA A 105 0.84 7.94 3.54
N ALA A 106 0.30 8.11 2.32
CA ALA A 106 0.44 9.35 1.55
C ALA A 106 -0.22 10.57 2.21
N PHE A 107 -1.29 10.38 3.00
CA PHE A 107 -1.86 11.46 3.81
C PHE A 107 -0.89 11.92 4.90
N PHE A 108 -0.34 10.98 5.67
CA PHE A 108 0.54 11.30 6.79
C PHE A 108 1.90 11.87 6.36
N THR A 109 2.42 11.45 5.20
CA THR A 109 3.68 11.96 4.62
C THR A 109 3.46 12.96 3.48
N GLY A 110 2.24 13.44 3.32
CA GLY A 110 1.83 14.32 2.21
C GLY A 110 2.34 15.76 2.35
N PRO A 111 1.87 16.70 1.51
CA PRO A 111 2.35 18.08 1.47
C PRO A 111 2.21 18.86 2.79
N SER A 112 1.24 18.49 3.63
CA SER A 112 1.06 19.05 4.98
C SER A 112 2.08 18.52 6.00
N LYS A 113 2.87 17.50 5.63
CA LYS A 113 3.90 16.77 6.40
C LYS A 113 3.67 16.75 7.91
N ALA A 114 2.63 16.04 8.34
CA ALA A 114 2.49 15.66 9.75
C ALA A 114 3.68 14.78 10.20
N PHE A 115 4.26 14.01 9.25
CA PHE A 115 5.40 13.13 9.50
C PHE A 115 6.48 13.27 8.41
N PRO A 116 7.77 13.10 8.76
CA PRO A 116 8.89 13.26 7.83
C PRO A 116 9.08 12.04 6.90
N ASP A 117 9.64 12.28 5.71
CA ASP A 117 9.97 11.23 4.73
C ASP A 117 11.01 10.23 5.28
N LYS A 118 11.97 10.72 6.07
CA LYS A 118 12.86 9.89 6.90
C LYS A 118 12.35 9.96 8.34
N MET A 119 11.69 8.90 8.77
CA MET A 119 11.07 8.79 10.08
C MET A 119 12.02 8.13 11.08
N PRO A 120 12.50 8.85 12.11
CA PRO A 120 13.22 8.24 13.24
C PRO A 120 12.31 7.33 14.06
N VAL A 121 12.89 6.38 14.79
CA VAL A 121 12.16 5.44 15.67
C VAL A 121 11.24 6.15 16.65
N ALA A 122 11.73 7.20 17.32
CA ALA A 122 10.92 7.96 18.28
C ALA A 122 9.63 8.55 17.66
N VAL A 123 9.72 9.02 16.41
CA VAL A 123 8.57 9.54 15.67
C VAL A 123 7.64 8.41 15.23
N ALA A 124 8.18 7.23 14.91
CA ALA A 124 7.38 6.04 14.61
C ALA A 124 6.60 5.53 15.83
N LEU A 125 7.21 5.55 17.01
CA LEU A 125 6.55 5.23 18.28
C LEU A 125 5.42 6.23 18.56
N GLN A 126 5.67 7.52 18.38
CA GLN A 126 4.65 8.55 18.50
C GLN A 126 3.50 8.34 17.52
N PHE A 127 3.80 8.02 16.26
CA PHE A 127 2.78 7.70 15.26
C PHE A 127 1.92 6.51 15.71
N ALA A 128 2.56 5.42 16.16
CA ALA A 128 1.86 4.22 16.60
C ALA A 128 0.89 4.52 17.76
N GLN A 129 1.32 5.32 18.73
CA GLN A 129 0.50 5.70 19.89
C GLN A 129 -0.66 6.63 19.53
N GLN A 130 -0.48 7.55 18.57
CA GLN A 130 -1.46 8.59 18.26
C GLN A 130 -2.48 8.17 17.20
N HIS A 131 -2.11 7.27 16.31
CA HIS A 131 -2.89 7.00 15.09
C HIS A 131 -3.34 5.54 14.93
N LEU A 132 -2.80 4.60 15.70
CA LEU A 132 -3.26 3.21 15.68
C LEU A 132 -4.24 2.96 16.82
N ARG A 133 -5.15 2.01 16.59
CA ARG A 133 -6.16 1.55 17.55
C ARG A 133 -5.66 0.43 18.46
N VAL A 134 -4.49 -0.12 18.14
CA VAL A 134 -3.86 -1.23 18.84
C VAL A 134 -2.58 -0.71 19.47
N ASP A 135 -2.42 -0.97 20.77
CA ASP A 135 -1.20 -0.61 21.48
C ASP A 135 -0.09 -1.58 21.06
N LEU A 136 0.89 -1.06 20.33
CA LEU A 136 2.06 -1.81 19.90
C LEU A 136 3.17 -1.69 20.93
N ASP A 137 3.74 -2.82 21.33
CA ASP A 137 4.98 -2.83 22.11
C ASP A 137 6.11 -2.11 21.34
N PRO A 138 6.97 -1.32 22.00
CA PRO A 138 8.06 -0.63 21.33
C PRO A 138 8.94 -1.54 20.45
N GLU A 139 9.18 -2.79 20.87
CA GLU A 139 9.97 -3.76 20.09
C GLU A 139 9.34 -4.02 18.70
N VAL A 140 8.01 -4.07 18.62
CA VAL A 140 7.28 -4.27 17.36
C VAL A 140 7.50 -3.10 16.40
N VAL A 141 7.45 -1.87 16.92
CA VAL A 141 7.63 -0.65 16.13
C VAL A 141 9.09 -0.50 15.68
N GLU A 142 10.04 -0.79 16.57
CA GLU A 142 11.47 -0.78 16.25
C GLU A 142 11.81 -1.80 15.16
N LEU A 143 11.25 -3.00 15.22
CA LEU A 143 11.49 -4.03 14.22
C LEU A 143 10.90 -3.64 12.85
N ALA A 144 9.69 -3.06 12.82
CA ALA A 144 9.11 -2.50 11.60
C ALA A 144 9.99 -1.36 11.03
N HIS A 145 10.52 -0.49 11.90
CA HIS A 145 11.43 0.57 11.51
C HIS A 145 12.71 0.02 10.86
N GLN A 146 13.38 -0.93 11.52
CA GLN A 146 14.58 -1.61 10.98
C GLN A 146 14.32 -2.24 9.60
N ASN A 147 13.12 -2.78 9.38
CA ASN A 147 12.72 -3.36 8.11
C ASN A 147 12.50 -2.34 6.99
N THR A 148 12.53 -1.03 7.28
CA THR A 148 12.33 0.06 6.32
C THR A 148 13.51 1.03 6.24
N THR A 149 14.54 0.89 7.10
CA THR A 149 15.67 1.82 7.17
C THR A 149 16.51 1.92 5.89
N ASP A 150 16.58 0.86 5.08
CA ASP A 150 17.41 0.81 3.87
C ASP A 150 16.80 1.52 2.64
N GLU A 151 15.68 2.25 2.79
CA GLU A 151 14.99 2.86 1.65
C GLU A 151 15.70 4.12 1.12
N PRO A 152 16.03 4.18 -0.18
CA PRO A 152 16.84 5.26 -0.76
C PRO A 152 16.17 6.63 -0.74
N PHE A 153 14.83 6.68 -0.69
CA PHE A 153 14.04 7.92 -0.76
C PHE A 153 13.33 8.26 0.56
N GLY A 154 13.74 7.63 1.66
CA GLY A 154 13.10 7.75 2.97
C GLY A 154 12.18 6.58 3.27
N ASN A 155 12.00 6.31 4.56
CA ASN A 155 11.29 5.14 5.08
C ASN A 155 9.88 5.46 5.60
N GLY A 156 9.50 6.73 5.76
CA GLY A 156 8.29 7.14 6.48
C GLY A 156 7.00 6.57 5.88
N SER A 157 6.83 6.69 4.57
CA SER A 157 5.62 6.21 3.89
C SER A 157 5.49 4.67 3.98
N HIS A 158 6.58 3.94 3.74
CA HIS A 158 6.58 2.48 3.84
C HIS A 158 6.43 2.01 5.29
N LEU A 159 7.06 2.69 6.25
CA LEU A 159 6.94 2.38 7.67
C LEU A 159 5.49 2.53 8.14
N ILE A 160 4.84 3.65 7.82
CA ILE A 160 3.41 3.83 8.13
C ILE A 160 2.57 2.74 7.48
N GLN A 161 2.85 2.39 6.23
CA GLN A 161 2.15 1.31 5.55
C GLN A 161 2.30 -0.06 6.25
N GLN A 162 3.49 -0.37 6.79
CA GLN A 162 3.74 -1.59 7.56
C GLN A 162 3.04 -1.55 8.92
N LEU A 163 3.07 -0.42 9.63
CA LEU A 163 2.38 -0.26 10.91
C LEU A 163 0.86 -0.43 10.76
N LEU A 164 0.27 0.12 9.70
CA LEU A 164 -1.15 -0.11 9.36
C LEU A 164 -1.43 -1.57 8.97
N GLU A 165 -0.46 -2.29 8.41
CA GLU A 165 -0.61 -3.74 8.15
C GLU A 165 -0.67 -4.54 9.44
N ILE A 166 0.23 -4.22 10.38
CA ILE A 166 0.31 -4.85 11.69
C ILE A 166 -1.00 -4.61 12.45
N GLU A 167 -1.50 -3.37 12.43
CA GLU A 167 -2.79 -3.02 13.00
C GLU A 167 -3.94 -3.83 12.39
N ASP A 168 -4.03 -3.90 11.05
CA ASP A 168 -5.05 -4.67 10.35
C ASP A 168 -5.10 -6.14 10.81
N VAL A 169 -3.93 -6.76 10.98
CA VAL A 169 -3.79 -8.15 11.44
C VAL A 169 -4.20 -8.27 12.91
N ALA A 170 -3.75 -7.35 13.76
CA ALA A 170 -4.10 -7.35 15.17
C ALA A 170 -5.61 -7.15 15.39
N VAL A 171 -6.23 -6.22 14.66
CA VAL A 171 -7.69 -5.97 14.68
C VAL A 171 -8.45 -7.20 14.19
N ALA A 172 -8.01 -7.85 13.11
CA ALA A 172 -8.64 -9.09 12.62
C ALA A 172 -8.59 -10.21 13.67
N ARG A 173 -7.53 -10.23 14.49
CA ARG A 173 -7.36 -11.17 15.60
C ARG A 173 -7.94 -10.67 16.93
N ARG A 174 -8.58 -9.50 16.95
CA ARG A 174 -9.18 -8.84 18.12
C ARG A 174 -8.18 -8.58 19.26
N TRP A 175 -6.91 -8.35 18.92
CA TRP A 175 -5.90 -7.96 19.87
C TRP A 175 -5.99 -6.47 20.16
N ARG A 176 -5.99 -6.10 21.45
CA ARG A 176 -5.91 -4.70 21.89
C ARG A 176 -4.47 -4.24 22.07
N THR A 177 -3.60 -5.16 22.50
CA THR A 177 -2.16 -4.96 22.66
C THR A 177 -1.42 -6.03 21.87
N LEU A 178 -0.34 -5.63 21.20
CA LEU A 178 0.49 -6.52 20.41
C LEU A 178 1.96 -6.45 20.86
N ASP A 179 2.53 -7.61 21.15
CA ASP A 179 3.93 -7.85 21.45
C ASP A 179 4.50 -8.88 20.45
N MET A 180 5.83 -9.04 20.43
CA MET A 180 6.50 -9.95 19.49
C MET A 180 6.17 -11.43 19.76
N ASP A 181 5.88 -11.80 21.01
CA ASP A 181 5.57 -13.19 21.37
C ASP A 181 4.20 -13.62 20.85
N LYS A 182 3.17 -12.76 20.96
CA LYS A 182 1.87 -12.98 20.32
C LYS A 182 2.01 -13.10 18.81
N TRP A 183 2.85 -12.27 18.19
CA TRP A 183 3.08 -12.32 16.76
C TRP A 183 3.68 -13.66 16.32
N ARG A 184 4.73 -14.11 17.01
CA ARG A 184 5.40 -15.41 16.76
C ARG A 184 4.47 -16.59 17.05
N ALA A 185 3.77 -16.58 18.18
CA ALA A 185 2.84 -17.65 18.58
C ALA A 185 1.68 -17.80 17.56
N ALA A 186 1.32 -16.72 16.88
CA ALA A 186 0.33 -16.73 15.81
C ALA A 186 0.84 -17.24 14.45
N GLY A 187 2.13 -17.61 14.35
CA GLY A 187 2.78 -18.07 13.12
C GLY A 187 2.93 -16.98 12.06
N LEU A 188 2.87 -15.71 12.46
CA LEU A 188 2.95 -14.58 11.54
C LEU A 188 4.42 -14.25 11.25
N THR A 189 4.73 -13.98 9.99
CA THR A 189 6.08 -13.60 9.55
C THR A 189 6.11 -12.12 9.18
N TRP A 190 5.78 -11.79 7.93
CA TRP A 190 5.72 -10.43 7.41
C TRP A 190 4.62 -9.59 8.09
N PRO A 191 4.82 -8.28 8.37
CA PRO A 191 5.99 -7.45 8.03
C PRO A 191 7.13 -7.45 9.05
N LEU A 192 6.97 -8.12 10.19
CA LEU A 192 7.93 -8.05 11.31
C LEU A 192 9.11 -9.01 11.14
N ILE A 193 8.83 -10.28 10.86
CA ILE A 193 9.84 -11.31 10.66
C ILE A 193 10.07 -11.46 9.16
N ARG A 194 11.21 -10.95 8.67
CA ARG A 194 11.62 -11.19 7.29
C ARG A 194 11.88 -12.69 7.12
N PRO A 195 11.24 -13.36 6.15
CA PRO A 195 11.65 -14.71 5.80
C PRO A 195 13.13 -14.67 5.41
N PRO A 196 13.93 -15.68 5.78
CA PRO A 196 15.32 -15.74 5.38
C PRO A 196 15.37 -15.56 3.87
N ARG A 197 16.12 -14.56 3.39
CA ARG A 197 16.33 -14.37 1.96
C ARG A 197 16.84 -15.70 1.44
N LEU A 198 16.03 -16.40 0.63
CA LEU A 198 16.51 -17.53 -0.16
C LEU A 198 17.81 -17.05 -0.79
N ARG A 199 18.91 -17.77 -0.49
CA ARG A 199 20.26 -17.42 -0.95
C ARG A 199 20.16 -17.00 -2.43
N PRO A 200 20.94 -16.00 -2.87
CA PRO A 200 20.99 -15.67 -4.29
C PRO A 200 21.14 -16.98 -5.06
N ALA A 201 20.28 -17.18 -6.07
CA ALA A 201 20.27 -18.41 -6.84
C ALA A 201 21.73 -18.73 -7.23
N PRO A 202 22.17 -19.99 -7.07
CA PRO A 202 23.53 -20.35 -7.40
C PRO A 202 23.84 -19.83 -8.81
N PRO A 203 25.06 -19.30 -9.06
CA PRO A 203 25.42 -18.79 -10.38
C PRO A 203 25.08 -19.86 -11.41
N LYS A 204 24.24 -19.50 -12.39
CA LYS A 204 23.81 -20.46 -13.41
C LYS A 204 25.04 -20.88 -14.22
N ALA A 205 25.09 -22.17 -14.55
CA ALA A 205 26.18 -22.73 -15.34
C ALA A 205 26.38 -21.95 -16.67
N PRO A 206 27.62 -21.84 -17.16
CA PRO A 206 27.89 -21.21 -18.45
C PRO A 206 27.08 -21.89 -19.57
N GLY A 207 26.47 -21.08 -20.45
CA GLY A 207 25.66 -21.55 -21.59
C GLY A 207 24.14 -21.42 -21.42
N VAL A 208 23.63 -20.95 -20.28
CA VAL A 208 22.19 -20.73 -20.07
C VAL A 208 21.76 -19.37 -20.63
N VAL A 209 20.73 -19.37 -21.50
CA VAL A 209 20.15 -18.15 -22.07
C VAL A 209 19.47 -17.31 -20.98
N TYR A 210 19.93 -16.08 -20.80
CA TYR A 210 19.32 -15.13 -19.86
C TYR A 210 18.07 -14.49 -20.46
N ARG A 211 16.95 -14.49 -19.71
CA ARG A 211 15.84 -13.56 -19.99
C ARG A 211 16.23 -12.19 -19.45
N VAL A 212 16.69 -11.32 -20.35
CA VAL A 212 17.04 -9.93 -20.05
C VAL A 212 15.75 -9.14 -19.94
N SER A 213 15.50 -8.51 -18.78
CA SER A 213 14.39 -7.55 -18.64
C SER A 213 14.73 -6.26 -19.36
N GLU A 214 13.73 -5.47 -19.75
CA GLU A 214 13.96 -4.21 -20.46
C GLU A 214 14.88 -3.25 -19.70
N ARG A 215 14.81 -3.25 -18.35
CA ARG A 215 15.72 -2.50 -17.48
C ARG A 215 17.17 -2.97 -17.63
N HIS A 216 17.41 -4.28 -17.64
CA HIS A 216 18.76 -4.84 -17.83
C HIS A 216 19.30 -4.53 -19.22
N ALA A 217 18.45 -4.58 -20.25
CA ALA A 217 18.84 -4.23 -21.61
C ALA A 217 19.25 -2.74 -21.73
N ARG A 218 18.54 -1.83 -21.05
CA ARG A 218 18.93 -0.41 -21.02
C ARG A 218 20.27 -0.20 -20.31
N LEU A 219 20.53 -0.90 -19.21
CA LEU A 219 21.82 -0.83 -18.52
C LEU A 219 22.98 -1.34 -19.36
N LEU A 220 22.78 -2.44 -20.11
CA LEU A 220 23.79 -2.95 -21.05
C LEU A 220 24.09 -1.92 -22.16
N ARG A 221 23.06 -1.26 -22.70
CA ARG A 221 23.27 -0.19 -23.70
C ARG A 221 24.05 0.99 -23.14
N HIS A 222 23.83 1.36 -21.88
CA HIS A 222 24.61 2.41 -21.23
C HIS A 222 26.07 1.99 -21.01
N PHE A 223 26.32 0.71 -20.72
CA PHE A 223 27.68 0.17 -20.65
C PHE A 223 28.38 0.20 -22.01
N ASP A 224 27.70 -0.19 -23.09
CA ASP A 224 28.26 -0.16 -24.44
C ASP A 224 28.61 1.26 -24.91
N GLN A 225 27.84 2.26 -24.45
CA GLN A 225 28.03 3.68 -24.74
C GLN A 225 29.11 4.35 -23.88
N ALA A 226 29.59 3.72 -22.82
CA ALA A 226 30.65 4.25 -21.98
C ALA A 226 32.02 4.14 -22.69
N ASP A 227 32.91 5.08 -22.40
CA ASP A 227 34.33 4.99 -22.78
C ASP A 227 35.06 3.93 -21.95
N ASP A 228 36.29 3.60 -22.35
CA ASP A 228 37.04 2.51 -21.70
C ASP A 228 37.27 2.75 -20.20
N ALA A 229 37.42 4.01 -19.80
CA ALA A 229 37.51 4.41 -18.40
C ALA A 229 36.18 4.19 -17.65
N GLY A 230 35.04 4.57 -18.25
CA GLY A 230 33.71 4.34 -17.70
C GLY A 230 33.35 2.85 -17.59
N LYS A 231 33.75 2.03 -18.56
CA LYS A 231 33.57 0.57 -18.51
C LYS A 231 34.35 -0.06 -17.36
N LEU A 232 35.63 0.31 -17.22
CA LEU A 232 36.48 -0.14 -16.11
C LEU A 232 35.89 0.22 -14.75
N PHE A 233 35.35 1.44 -14.61
CA PHE A 233 34.70 1.88 -13.38
C PHE A 233 33.43 1.08 -13.05
N ILE A 234 32.61 0.78 -14.06
CA ILE A 234 31.40 -0.04 -13.89
C ILE A 234 31.76 -1.47 -13.47
N GLU A 235 32.77 -2.07 -14.10
CA GLU A 235 33.25 -3.41 -13.75
C GLU A 235 33.80 -3.47 -12.31
N GLN A 236 34.63 -2.49 -11.93
CA GLN A 236 35.15 -2.38 -10.56
C GLN A 236 34.03 -2.19 -9.54
N SER A 237 33.04 -1.35 -9.85
CA SER A 237 31.87 -1.14 -9.00
C SER A 237 31.02 -2.40 -8.85
N ALA A 238 30.87 -3.18 -9.93
CA ALA A 238 30.15 -4.45 -9.91
C ALA A 238 30.89 -5.51 -9.07
N VAL A 239 32.21 -5.59 -9.17
CA VAL A 239 33.05 -6.48 -8.35
C VAL A 239 32.93 -6.12 -6.87
N LEU A 240 32.97 -4.83 -6.53
CA LEU A 240 32.79 -4.35 -5.16
C LEU A 240 31.38 -4.64 -4.64
N ALA A 241 30.35 -4.48 -5.47
CA ALA A 241 28.96 -4.77 -5.10
C ALA A 241 28.68 -6.28 -4.93
N ALA A 242 29.42 -7.13 -5.65
CA ALA A 242 29.32 -8.59 -5.56
C ALA A 242 30.15 -9.18 -4.40
N ALA A 243 31.02 -8.39 -3.77
CA ALA A 243 31.82 -8.85 -2.64
C ALA A 243 30.92 -9.22 -1.45
N PRO A 244 31.12 -10.40 -0.84
CA PRO A 244 30.35 -10.79 0.34
C PRO A 244 30.60 -9.80 1.48
N ARG A 245 29.53 -9.26 2.06
CA ARG A 245 29.66 -8.39 3.24
C ARG A 245 30.31 -9.18 4.39
N PRO A 246 31.27 -8.59 5.12
CA PRO A 246 31.88 -9.25 6.26
C PRO A 246 30.79 -9.59 7.28
N GLN A 247 30.74 -10.86 7.70
CA GLN A 247 29.84 -11.29 8.76
C GLN A 247 30.33 -10.69 10.09
N PRO A 248 29.45 -10.13 10.93
CA PRO A 248 29.84 -9.72 12.28
C PRO A 248 30.31 -10.96 13.06
N ALA A 249 31.42 -10.81 13.77
CA ALA A 249 31.99 -11.88 14.58
C ALA A 249 30.97 -12.37 15.62
N PRO A 250 30.91 -13.69 15.91
CA PRO A 250 30.04 -14.19 16.96
C PRO A 250 30.50 -13.62 18.30
N HIS A 251 29.60 -12.91 18.98
CA HIS A 251 29.80 -12.50 20.36
C HIS A 251 29.94 -13.76 21.22
N GLN A 252 31.09 -13.88 21.90
CA GLN A 252 31.34 -14.86 22.97
C GLN A 252 30.72 -14.38 24.27
#